data_AF-A0A432V564-F1
#
_entry.id   AF-A0A432V564-F1
#
_cell.length_a   1.000
_cell.length_b   1.000
_cell.length_c   1.000
_cell.angle_alpha   90.00
_cell.angle_beta   90.00
_cell.angle_gamma   90.00
#
_symmetry.space_group_name_H-M   'P 1'
#
loop_
_entity.id
_entity.type
_entity.pdbx_description
1 polymer ?
#
loop_
_entity_poly.entity_id
_entity_poly.type
_entity_poly.pdbx_seq_one_letter_code
_entity_poly.pdbx_strand_id
1 'polypeptide(L)'
;MGNAATLPFSIVSEESIRCLVDGFYDKVRQDSELGPIFEEALGQDWGPHLTKMYDFWSSLMLTSGRYKGNPLAVHQRLDTLQIGHFERWLGLFEQTCHELFGPEVAEAFLIRAHRIAGNFKLALFYRPDRPWPPEVAR
;
A
#
# COMPACT_ATOMS: atom_id res chain seq x y z
N MET A 1 30.57 11.18 -12.15
CA MET A 1 29.28 11.77 -12.53
C MET A 1 28.21 10.72 -12.26
N GLY A 2 27.37 10.94 -11.25
CA GLY A 2 26.29 10.01 -10.92
C GLY A 2 25.29 9.99 -12.08
N ASN A 3 25.04 8.80 -12.62
CA ASN A 3 24.04 8.60 -13.66
C ASN A 3 22.68 8.99 -13.05
N ALA A 4 22.09 10.10 -13.50
CA ALA A 4 20.74 10.44 -13.10
C ALA A 4 19.84 9.33 -13.65
N ALA A 5 19.42 8.41 -12.78
CA ALA A 5 18.46 7.39 -13.15
C ALA A 5 17.24 8.12 -13.70
N THR A 6 16.96 7.92 -14.98
CA THR A 6 15.76 8.49 -15.60
C THR A 6 14.59 7.74 -15.01
N LEU A 7 13.75 8.46 -14.26
CA LEU A 7 12.60 7.85 -13.60
C LEU A 7 11.60 7.39 -14.67
N PRO A 8 11.10 6.14 -14.59
CA PRO A 8 10.28 5.54 -15.63
C PRO A 8 9.02 6.33 -16.00
N PHE A 9 8.39 7.00 -15.03
CA PHE A 9 7.11 7.66 -15.22
C PHE A 9 7.10 9.09 -14.67
N SER A 10 6.65 10.05 -15.50
CA SER A 10 6.46 11.46 -15.14
C SER A 10 5.00 11.85 -14.92
N ILE A 11 4.05 10.98 -15.26
CA ILE A 11 2.62 11.21 -15.11
C ILE A 11 1.94 9.98 -14.50
N VAL A 12 0.79 10.20 -13.87
CA VAL A 12 -0.08 9.10 -13.44
C VAL A 12 -0.88 8.61 -14.64
N SER A 13 -0.77 7.32 -14.94
CA SER A 13 -1.56 6.62 -15.96
C SER A 13 -1.94 5.22 -15.50
N GLU A 14 -2.77 4.54 -16.28
CA GLU A 14 -3.10 3.13 -16.03
C GLU A 14 -1.87 2.22 -16.08
N GLU A 15 -0.95 2.50 -17.00
CA GLU A 15 0.31 1.79 -17.12
C GLU A 15 1.20 2.03 -15.89
N SER A 16 1.36 3.29 -15.48
CA SER A 16 2.20 3.62 -14.33
C SER A 16 1.66 3.03 -13.02
N ILE A 17 0.33 2.98 -12.87
CA ILE A 17 -0.34 2.34 -11.73
C ILE A 17 -0.09 0.83 -11.71
N ARG A 18 -0.17 0.16 -12.87
CA ARG A 18 0.13 -1.28 -12.95
C ARG A 18 1.57 -1.55 -12.54
N CYS A 19 2.53 -0.82 -13.11
CA CYS A 19 3.94 -0.97 -12.74
C CYS A 19 4.20 -0.72 -11.24
N LEU A 20 3.55 0.29 -10.65
CA LEU A 20 3.64 0.54 -9.21
C LEU A 20 3.10 -0.63 -8.40
N VAL A 21 1.89 -1.10 -8.72
CA VAL A 21 1.25 -2.18 -7.97
C VAL A 21 2.03 -3.48 -8.11
N ASP A 22 2.50 -3.82 -9.31
CA ASP A 22 3.28 -5.04 -9.55
C ASP A 22 4.60 -5.00 -8.78
N GLY A 23 5.40 -3.94 -8.97
CA GLY A 23 6.68 -3.80 -8.28
C GLY A 23 6.54 -3.73 -6.76
N PHE A 24 5.45 -3.14 -6.27
CA PHE A 24 5.16 -3.08 -4.85
C PHE A 24 4.82 -4.47 -4.28
N TYR A 25 3.92 -5.22 -4.93
CA TYR A 25 3.52 -6.53 -4.42
C TYR A 25 4.57 -7.61 -4.63
N ASP A 26 5.47 -7.47 -5.60
CA ASP A 26 6.67 -8.30 -5.70
C ASP A 26 7.54 -8.17 -4.45
N LYS A 27 7.68 -6.95 -3.90
CA LYS A 27 8.39 -6.72 -2.64
C LYS A 27 7.62 -7.24 -1.44
N VAL A 28 6.31 -6.99 -1.36
CA VAL A 28 5.45 -7.49 -0.27
C VAL A 28 5.51 -9.02 -0.19
N ARG A 29 5.49 -9.71 -1.32
CA ARG A 29 5.56 -11.18 -1.36
C ARG A 29 6.88 -11.72 -0.83
N GLN A 30 7.97 -11.00 -1.02
CA GLN A 30 9.32 -11.37 -0.54
C GLN A 30 9.58 -10.93 0.91
N ASP A 31 8.70 -10.09 1.46
CA ASP A 31 8.86 -9.57 2.81
C ASP A 31 8.52 -10.63 3.87
N SER A 32 9.42 -10.82 4.84
CA SER A 32 9.29 -11.89 5.84
C SER A 32 8.12 -11.72 6.82
N GLU A 33 7.60 -10.50 6.98
CA GLU A 33 6.48 -10.22 7.90
C GLU A 33 5.16 -10.04 7.14
N LEU A 34 5.18 -9.33 6.01
CA LEU A 34 3.97 -9.10 5.21
C LEU A 34 3.62 -10.29 4.32
N GLY A 35 4.62 -10.93 3.70
CA GLY A 35 4.44 -12.05 2.79
C GLY A 35 3.50 -13.12 3.35
N PRO A 36 3.76 -13.67 4.56
CA PRO A 36 2.90 -14.67 5.16
C PRO A 36 1.44 -14.23 5.36
N ILE A 37 1.18 -12.96 5.69
CA ILE A 37 -0.18 -12.43 5.88
C ILE A 37 -0.94 -12.44 4.54
N PHE A 38 -0.28 -12.04 3.46
CA PHE A 38 -0.90 -12.06 2.13
C PHE A 38 -1.02 -13.49 1.58
N GLU A 39 -0.04 -14.35 1.81
CA GLU A 39 -0.10 -15.76 1.40
C GLU A 39 -1.23 -16.52 2.12
N GLU A 40 -1.46 -16.27 3.40
CA GLU A 40 -2.59 -16.82 4.14
C GLU A 40 -3.94 -16.34 3.55
N ALA A 41 -4.02 -15.06 3.18
CA ALA A 41 -5.25 -14.45 2.68
C ALA A 41 -5.55 -14.77 1.19
N LEU A 42 -4.51 -14.93 0.36
CA LEU A 42 -4.62 -15.04 -1.10
C LEU A 42 -4.25 -16.42 -1.64
N GLY A 43 -3.47 -17.20 -0.90
CA GLY A 43 -2.88 -18.45 -1.38
C GLY A 43 -1.84 -18.20 -2.48
N GLN A 44 -1.85 -19.06 -3.50
CA GLN A 44 -0.87 -19.04 -4.60
C GLN A 44 -1.28 -18.12 -5.76
N ASP A 45 -2.56 -17.77 -5.88
CA ASP A 45 -3.06 -16.93 -6.97
C ASP A 45 -3.23 -15.47 -6.53
N TRP A 46 -2.23 -14.65 -6.86
CA TRP A 46 -2.22 -13.23 -6.55
C TRP A 46 -2.93 -12.38 -7.62
N GLY A 47 -3.21 -12.94 -8.80
CA GLY A 47 -3.73 -12.20 -9.96
C GLY A 47 -5.03 -11.43 -9.68
N PRO A 48 -6.05 -12.04 -9.05
CA PRO A 48 -7.29 -11.36 -8.67
C PRO A 48 -7.06 -10.19 -7.71
N HIS A 49 -6.10 -10.31 -6.79
CA HIS A 49 -5.75 -9.26 -5.85
C HIS A 49 -5.06 -8.09 -6.56
N LEU A 50 -4.06 -8.36 -7.40
CA LEU A 50 -3.37 -7.34 -8.18
C LEU A 50 -4.35 -6.55 -9.06
N THR A 51 -5.27 -7.25 -9.75
CA THR A 51 -6.31 -6.61 -10.57
C THR A 51 -7.15 -5.63 -9.74
N LYS A 52 -7.59 -6.06 -8.55
CA LYS A 52 -8.35 -5.22 -7.62
C LYS A 52 -7.54 -4.00 -7.15
N MET A 53 -6.24 -4.15 -6.99
CA MET A 53 -5.33 -3.07 -6.58
C MET A 53 -5.07 -2.07 -7.72
N TYR A 54 -5.02 -2.50 -8.97
CA TYR A 54 -5.02 -1.57 -10.11
C TYR A 54 -6.29 -0.71 -10.12
N ASP A 55 -7.46 -1.34 -9.97
CA ASP A 55 -8.73 -0.62 -9.93
C ASP A 55 -8.81 0.33 -8.73
N PHE A 56 -8.29 -0.09 -7.58
CA PHE A 56 -8.25 0.72 -6.36
C PHE A 56 -7.44 2.00 -6.57
N TRP A 57 -6.21 1.87 -7.05
CA TRP A 57 -5.34 3.03 -7.28
C TRP A 57 -5.82 3.90 -8.44
N SER A 58 -6.37 3.30 -9.50
CA SER A 58 -7.01 4.07 -10.57
C SER A 58 -8.20 4.89 -10.07
N SER A 59 -9.06 4.32 -9.22
CA SER A 59 -10.15 5.08 -8.59
C SER A 59 -9.65 6.26 -7.76
N LEU A 60 -8.53 6.10 -7.05
CA LEU A 60 -8.00 7.14 -6.15
C LEU A 60 -7.19 8.23 -6.86
N MET A 61 -6.48 7.88 -7.92
CA MET A 61 -5.56 8.78 -8.60
C MET A 61 -6.15 9.38 -9.88
N LEU A 62 -6.96 8.59 -10.60
CA LEU A 62 -7.54 8.96 -11.88
C LEU A 62 -9.05 9.16 -11.80
N THR A 63 -9.67 9.01 -10.62
CA THR A 63 -11.12 9.14 -10.42
C THR A 63 -11.96 8.25 -11.35
N SER A 64 -11.42 7.11 -11.77
CA SER A 64 -12.07 6.21 -12.73
C SER A 64 -13.32 5.52 -12.18
N GLY A 65 -13.42 5.41 -10.85
CA GLY A 65 -14.56 4.79 -10.17
C GLY A 65 -14.67 3.28 -10.34
N ARG A 66 -13.62 2.60 -10.83
CA ARG A 66 -13.63 1.14 -11.09
C ARG A 66 -13.67 0.29 -9.82
N TYR A 67 -12.95 0.71 -8.78
CA TYR A 67 -13.00 0.02 -7.50
C TYR A 67 -14.31 0.27 -6.75
N LYS A 68 -15.01 -0.82 -6.38
CA LYS A 68 -16.29 -0.82 -5.65
C LYS A 68 -16.23 -1.53 -4.29
N GLY A 69 -15.03 -1.86 -3.81
CA GLY A 69 -14.85 -2.62 -2.57
C GLY A 69 -14.92 -1.77 -1.29
N ASN A 70 -14.95 -2.46 -0.16
CA ASN A 70 -14.73 -1.86 1.17
C ASN A 70 -13.40 -2.39 1.73
N PRO A 71 -12.29 -1.66 1.56
CA PRO A 71 -10.98 -2.14 1.96
C PRO A 71 -10.88 -2.28 3.48
N LEU A 72 -11.46 -1.36 4.26
CA LEU A 72 -11.43 -1.43 5.73
C LEU A 72 -12.05 -2.73 6.24
N ALA A 73 -13.20 -3.14 5.70
CA ALA A 73 -13.86 -4.38 6.11
C ALA A 73 -13.03 -5.64 5.86
N VAL A 74 -12.14 -5.63 4.85
CA VAL A 74 -11.19 -6.73 4.61
C VAL A 74 -10.13 -6.76 5.71
N HIS A 75 -9.54 -5.61 6.05
CA HIS A 75 -8.49 -5.52 7.05
C HIS A 75 -9.01 -5.81 8.47
N GLN A 76 -10.28 -5.52 8.75
CA GLN A 76 -10.94 -5.87 10.02
C GLN A 76 -11.06 -7.37 10.27
N ARG A 77 -10.99 -8.20 9.21
CA ARG A 77 -11.05 -9.67 9.33
C ARG A 77 -9.67 -10.32 9.44
N LEU A 78 -8.59 -9.54 9.44
CA LEU A 78 -7.23 -10.03 9.57
C LEU A 78 -6.81 -9.93 11.04
N ASP A 79 -7.00 -11.01 11.79
CA ASP A 79 -6.75 -11.04 13.24
C ASP A 79 -5.27 -10.87 13.60
N THR A 80 -4.36 -11.18 12.67
CA THR A 80 -2.90 -11.10 12.85
C THR A 80 -2.32 -9.72 12.54
N LEU A 81 -3.15 -8.77 12.09
CA LEU A 81 -2.66 -7.47 11.64
C LEU A 81 -2.24 -6.59 12.83
N GLN A 82 -1.05 -6.00 12.75
CA GLN A 82 -0.46 -5.13 13.76
C GLN A 82 -0.09 -3.77 13.15
N ILE A 83 0.13 -2.76 13.99
CA ILE A 83 0.52 -1.42 13.54
C ILE A 83 1.85 -1.44 12.77
N GLY A 84 2.82 -2.24 13.21
CA GLY A 84 4.12 -2.39 12.54
C GLY A 84 3.98 -2.87 11.09
N HIS A 85 2.98 -3.71 10.80
CA HIS A 85 2.72 -4.16 9.42
C HIS A 85 2.31 -3.01 8.50
N PHE A 86 1.59 -2.00 8.99
CA PHE A 86 1.25 -0.82 8.19
C PHE A 86 2.48 0.03 7.89
N GLU A 87 3.38 0.19 8.85
CA GLU A 87 4.62 0.96 8.68
C GLU A 87 5.54 0.28 7.66
N ARG A 88 5.66 -1.05 7.77
CA ARG A 88 6.41 -1.87 6.83
C ARG A 88 5.83 -1.82 5.42
N TRP A 89 4.51 -1.94 5.29
CA TRP A 89 3.79 -1.80 4.02
C TRP A 89 4.02 -0.42 3.39
N LEU A 90 3.93 0.65 4.18
CA LEU A 90 4.16 2.02 3.71
C LEU A 90 5.61 2.23 3.26
N GLY A 91 6.59 1.70 3.99
CA GLY A 91 8.00 1.80 3.60
C GLY A 91 8.30 1.12 2.27
N LEU A 92 7.77 -0.09 2.04
CA LEU A 92 7.90 -0.77 0.74
C LEU A 92 7.19 -0.02 -0.39
N PHE A 93 6.04 0.58 -0.08
CA PHE A 93 5.27 1.37 -1.05
C PHE A 93 6.00 2.67 -1.43
N GLU A 94 6.56 3.37 -0.43
CA GLU A 94 7.40 4.56 -0.59
C GLU A 94 8.63 4.28 -1.43
N GLN A 95 9.37 3.22 -1.11
CA GLN A 95 10.52 2.79 -1.89
C GLN A 95 10.15 2.58 -3.36
N THR A 96 9.02 1.89 -3.62
CA THR A 96 8.56 1.62 -5.00
C THR A 96 8.12 2.89 -5.71
N CYS A 97 7.48 3.83 -5.01
CA CYS A 97 7.13 5.13 -5.60
C CYS A 97 8.38 5.90 -6.04
N HIS A 98 9.42 5.95 -5.20
CA HIS A 98 10.66 6.67 -5.53
C HIS A 98 11.52 6.00 -6.60
N GLU A 99 11.39 4.69 -6.80
CA GLU A 99 12.02 3.98 -7.92
C GLU A 99 11.35 4.28 -9.27
N LEU A 100 10.04 4.57 -9.28
CA LEU A 100 9.24 4.70 -10.50
C LEU A 100 8.95 6.14 -10.93
N PHE A 101 8.88 7.07 -9.98
CA PHE A 101 8.28 8.38 -10.20
C PHE A 101 9.16 9.54 -9.76
N GLY A 102 9.02 10.67 -10.46
CA GLY A 102 9.48 11.97 -9.98
C GLY A 102 8.88 12.36 -8.61
N PRO A 103 9.54 13.25 -7.84
CA PRO A 103 9.12 13.59 -6.48
C PRO A 103 7.65 14.00 -6.34
N GLU A 104 7.14 14.80 -7.28
CA GLU A 104 5.75 15.27 -7.26
C GLU A 104 4.73 14.12 -7.39
N VAL A 105 4.96 13.20 -8.32
CA VAL A 105 4.05 12.07 -8.55
C VAL A 105 4.16 11.07 -7.40
N ALA A 106 5.38 10.77 -6.94
CA ALA A 106 5.60 9.91 -5.77
C ALA A 106 4.84 10.45 -4.54
N GLU A 107 5.02 11.73 -4.21
CA GLU A 107 4.37 12.38 -3.08
C GLU A 107 2.84 12.29 -3.16
N ALA A 108 2.26 12.44 -4.36
CA ALA A 108 0.81 12.34 -4.55
C ALA A 108 0.24 10.96 -4.19
N PHE A 109 0.99 9.88 -4.45
CA PHE A 109 0.64 8.52 -4.01
C PHE A 109 0.82 8.37 -2.50
N LEU A 110 1.93 8.86 -1.96
CA LEU A 110 2.28 8.70 -0.54
C LEU A 110 1.30 9.40 0.38
N ILE A 111 0.91 10.63 0.09
CA ILE A 111 -0.11 11.37 0.85
C ILE A 111 -1.40 10.54 0.98
N ARG A 112 -1.84 9.91 -0.12
CA ARG A 112 -3.05 9.06 -0.11
C ARG A 112 -2.84 7.77 0.67
N ALA A 113 -1.71 7.09 0.45
CA ALA A 113 -1.36 5.86 1.16
C ALA A 113 -1.33 6.08 2.68
N HIS A 114 -0.62 7.11 3.14
CA HIS A 114 -0.53 7.47 4.55
C HIS A 114 -1.90 7.83 5.16
N ARG A 115 -2.73 8.58 4.43
CA ARG A 115 -4.09 8.91 4.91
C ARG A 115 -4.95 7.67 5.08
N ILE A 116 -4.91 6.74 4.12
CA ILE A 116 -5.67 5.49 4.17
C ILE A 116 -5.17 4.62 5.32
N ALA A 117 -3.85 4.42 5.42
CA ALA A 117 -3.24 3.64 6.50
C ALA A 117 -3.54 4.25 7.88
N GLY A 118 -3.48 5.58 8.01
CA GLY A 118 -3.86 6.29 9.23
C GLY A 118 -5.30 6.03 9.64
N ASN A 119 -6.24 6.11 8.69
CA ASN A 119 -7.64 5.81 8.93
C ASN A 119 -7.87 4.35 9.34
N PHE A 120 -7.18 3.40 8.71
CA PHE A 120 -7.30 1.98 9.06
C PHE A 120 -6.71 1.71 10.44
N LYS A 121 -5.53 2.26 10.74
CA LYS A 121 -4.92 2.14 12.07
C LYS A 121 -5.85 2.65 13.16
N LEU A 122 -6.46 3.82 12.96
CA LEU A 122 -7.45 4.37 13.89
C LEU A 122 -8.64 3.40 14.04
N ALA A 123 -9.25 2.97 12.94
CA ALA A 123 -10.43 2.11 12.98
C ALA A 123 -10.18 0.73 13.61
N LEU A 124 -8.99 0.16 13.45
CA LEU A 124 -8.65 -1.17 13.93
C LEU A 124 -8.16 -1.17 15.37
N PHE A 125 -7.28 -0.23 15.73
CA PHE A 125 -6.49 -0.30 16.95
C PHE A 125 -6.83 0.77 17.99
N TYR A 126 -7.51 1.86 17.61
CA TYR A 126 -7.89 2.87 18.58
C TYR A 126 -8.86 2.30 19.61
N ARG A 127 -8.56 2.55 20.88
CA ARG A 127 -9.40 2.18 22.02
C ARG A 127 -9.48 3.42 22.91
N PRO A 128 -10.68 3.97 23.20
CA PRO A 128 -10.82 5.23 23.93
C PRO A 128 -10.29 5.15 25.37
N ASP A 129 -10.17 3.92 25.91
CA ASP A 129 -9.61 3.60 27.22
C ASP A 129 -8.07 3.46 27.23
N ARG A 130 -7.37 3.64 26.09
CA ARG A 130 -5.91 3.47 25.98
C ARG A 130 -5.23 4.66 25.28
N PRO A 131 -3.95 4.95 25.62
CA PRO A 131 -3.17 5.98 24.91
C PRO A 131 -3.03 5.67 23.41
N TRP A 132 -3.07 6.72 22.58
CA TRP A 132 -2.85 6.65 21.14
C TRP A 132 -1.78 7.66 20.70
N PRO A 133 -0.77 7.26 19.91
CA PRO A 133 -0.50 5.91 19.40
C PRO A 133 -0.13 4.94 20.54
N PRO A 134 -0.35 3.62 20.39
CA PRO A 134 0.02 2.66 21.42
C PRO A 134 1.53 2.69 21.63
N GLU A 135 1.96 2.58 22.89
CA GLU A 135 3.37 2.50 23.22
C GLU A 135 3.99 1.30 22.49
N VAL A 136 5.00 1.56 21.67
CA VAL A 136 5.79 0.50 21.06
C VAL A 136 6.53 -0.19 22.19
N ALA A 137 6.17 -1.43 22.49
CA ALA A 137 6.93 -2.26 23.42
C ALA A 137 8.37 -2.35 22.87
N ARG A 138 9.32 -1.78 23.61
CA ARG A 138 10.75 -1.81 23.29
C ARG A 138 11.31 -3.22 23.42
#